data_AF-A2SMT4-F1
#
_entry.id   AF-A2SMT4-F1
#
_cell.length_a   1.000
_cell.length_b   1.000
_cell.length_c   1.000
_cell.angle_alpha   90.00
_cell.angle_beta   90.00
_cell.angle_gamma   90.00
#
_symmetry.space_group_name_H-M   'P 1'
#
loop_
_entity.id
_entity.type
_entity.pdbx_description
1 polymer ?
#
loop_
_entity_poly.entity_id
_entity_poly.type
_entity_poly.pdbx_seq_one_letter_code
_entity_poly.pdbx_strand_id
1 'polypeptide(L)'
;MNGLNAFSPIEIGLDALGVSSPEGMLQQLGVEGVYGDDMVKRVTKRVEETLIDHPEIRSEIVAAGLYILLGEVDDIEQVRSVVLPRMDLAVDRALVAA
;
A
#
# COMPACT_ATOMS: atom_id res chain seq x y z
N MET A 1 -12.93 -29.54 7.22
CA MET A 1 -13.32 -28.69 8.37
C MET A 1 -12.40 -27.49 8.37
N ASN A 2 -13.01 -26.31 8.35
CA ASN A 2 -12.40 -25.01 8.07
C ASN A 2 -11.35 -24.64 9.13
N GLY A 3 -10.09 -24.53 8.72
CA GLY A 3 -9.14 -23.71 9.45
C GLY A 3 -9.52 -22.27 9.17
N LEU A 4 -9.90 -21.52 10.19
CA LEU A 4 -9.96 -20.06 10.14
C LEU A 4 -8.53 -19.59 9.81
N ASN A 5 -8.22 -19.42 8.52
CA ASN A 5 -7.04 -18.68 8.12
C ASN A 5 -7.29 -17.25 8.58
N ALA A 6 -6.77 -16.93 9.77
CA ALA A 6 -6.62 -15.55 10.16
C ALA A 6 -5.69 -14.93 9.13
N PHE A 7 -6.26 -14.18 8.18
CA PHE A 7 -5.47 -13.40 7.24
C PHE A 7 -4.49 -12.53 8.04
N SER A 8 -3.24 -12.52 7.61
CA SER A 8 -2.24 -11.63 8.20
C SER A 8 -2.65 -10.17 7.95
N PRO A 9 -2.21 -9.23 8.80
CA PRO A 9 -2.50 -7.81 8.59
C PRO A 9 -2.11 -7.29 7.20
N ILE A 10 -1.04 -7.83 6.61
CA ILE A 10 -0.62 -7.48 5.25
C ILE A 10 -1.62 -8.02 4.21
N GLU A 11 -2.10 -9.25 4.36
CA GLU A 11 -3.11 -9.81 3.43
C GLU A 11 -4.44 -9.05 3.49
N ILE A 12 -4.88 -8.63 4.68
CA ILE A 12 -6.07 -7.79 4.84
C ILE A 12 -5.89 -6.46 4.11
N GLY A 13 -4.73 -5.81 4.30
CA GLY A 13 -4.43 -4.54 3.64
C GLY A 13 -4.29 -4.68 2.12
N LEU A 14 -3.69 -5.78 1.63
CA LEU A 14 -3.56 -6.06 0.21
C LEU A 14 -4.94 -6.27 -0.44
N ASP A 15 -5.83 -7.02 0.20
CA ASP A 15 -7.21 -7.21 -0.27
C ASP A 15 -7.94 -5.86 -0.37
N ALA A 16 -7.83 -5.01 0.66
CA ALA A 16 -8.40 -3.66 0.65
C ALA A 16 -7.84 -2.78 -0.48
N LEU A 17 -6.56 -2.95 -0.84
CA LEU A 17 -5.93 -2.28 -1.98
C LEU A 17 -6.33 -2.88 -3.35
N GLY A 18 -7.14 -3.94 -3.36
CA GLY A 18 -7.57 -4.66 -4.57
C GLY A 18 -6.55 -5.68 -5.08
N VAL A 19 -5.65 -6.17 -4.21
CA VAL A 19 -4.62 -7.15 -4.53
C VAL A 19 -4.98 -8.50 -3.93
N SER A 20 -5.35 -9.44 -4.79
CA SER A 20 -5.80 -10.79 -4.44
C SER A 20 -4.67 -11.84 -4.42
N SER A 21 -3.52 -11.52 -5.02
CA SER A 21 -2.35 -12.39 -5.09
C SER A 21 -1.07 -11.55 -5.16
N PRO A 22 0.03 -11.97 -4.51
CA PRO A 22 1.34 -11.37 -4.72
C PRO A 22 1.83 -11.46 -6.17
N GLU A 23 1.45 -12.54 -6.87
CA GLU A 23 1.74 -12.69 -8.30
C GLU A 23 0.86 -11.71 -9.09
N GLY A 24 1.49 -10.85 -9.89
CA GLY A 24 0.78 -9.80 -10.66
C GLY A 24 0.27 -8.64 -9.80
N MET A 25 0.79 -8.46 -8.58
CA MET A 25 0.41 -7.37 -7.68
C MET A 25 0.50 -5.98 -8.36
N LEU A 26 1.59 -5.69 -9.06
CA LEU A 26 1.77 -4.41 -9.76
C LEU A 26 0.74 -4.21 -10.88
N GLN A 27 0.36 -5.29 -11.56
CA GLN A 27 -0.67 -5.25 -12.59
C GLN A 27 -2.05 -4.96 -11.98
N GLN A 28 -2.40 -5.62 -10.88
CA GLN A 28 -3.67 -5.39 -10.15
C GLN A 28 -3.76 -3.95 -9.62
N LEU A 29 -2.63 -3.39 -9.20
CA LEU A 29 -2.53 -1.99 -8.78
C LEU A 29 -2.53 -1.00 -9.96
N GLY A 30 -2.39 -1.47 -11.21
CA GLY A 30 -2.31 -0.61 -12.39
C GLY A 30 -1.01 0.18 -12.49
N VAL A 31 0.08 -0.35 -11.91
CA VAL A 31 1.41 0.27 -11.86
C VAL A 31 2.50 -0.58 -12.53
N GLU A 32 2.12 -1.69 -13.18
CA GLU A 32 3.05 -2.49 -13.98
C GLU A 32 3.77 -1.62 -15.03
N GLY A 33 5.10 -1.69 -15.07
CA GLY A 33 5.94 -0.88 -15.96
C GLY A 33 6.12 0.58 -15.54
N VAL A 34 5.60 0.99 -14.38
CA VAL A 34 5.88 2.29 -13.75
C VAL A 34 6.99 2.10 -12.72
N TYR A 35 7.97 3.00 -12.69
CA TYR A 35 9.16 2.86 -11.84
C TYR A 35 9.46 4.12 -11.04
N GLY A 36 10.26 3.96 -9.98
CA GLY A 36 10.78 5.06 -9.17
C GLY A 36 9.68 5.93 -8.55
N ASP A 37 9.89 7.25 -8.54
CA ASP A 37 9.00 8.23 -7.90
C ASP A 37 7.55 8.19 -8.37
N ASP A 38 7.32 7.89 -9.65
CA ASP A 38 5.98 7.82 -10.22
C ASP A 38 5.21 6.60 -9.72
N MET A 39 5.88 5.47 -9.54
CA MET A 39 5.30 4.27 -8.94
C MET A 39 4.96 4.54 -7.48
N VAL A 40 5.91 5.11 -6.72
CA VAL A 40 5.68 5.48 -5.31
C VAL A 40 4.45 6.36 -5.19
N LYS A 41 4.35 7.41 -6.01
CA LYS A 41 3.21 8.33 -6.02
C LYS A 41 1.87 7.63 -6.31
N ARG A 42 1.83 6.68 -7.24
CA ARG A 42 0.59 5.96 -7.58
C ARG A 42 0.15 5.03 -6.46
N VAL A 43 1.07 4.26 -5.89
CA VAL A 43 0.78 3.37 -4.77
C VAL A 43 0.35 4.18 -3.54
N THR A 44 1.05 5.27 -3.19
CA THR A 44 0.64 6.12 -2.05
C THR A 44 -0.72 6.76 -2.25
N LYS A 45 -1.07 7.15 -3.49
CA LYS A 45 -2.41 7.69 -3.80
C LYS A 45 -3.49 6.63 -3.60
N ARG A 46 -3.23 5.40 -4.03
CA ARG A 46 -4.17 4.28 -3.79
C ARG A 46 -4.34 4.03 -2.29
N VAL A 47 -3.25 4.05 -1.52
CA VAL A 47 -3.29 3.94 -0.06
C VAL A 47 -4.14 5.05 0.55
N GLU A 48 -3.92 6.31 0.16
CA GLU A 48 -4.72 7.47 0.60
C GLU A 48 -6.22 7.24 0.35
N GLU A 49 -6.60 6.88 -0.88
CA GLU A 49 -8.00 6.60 -1.25
C GLU A 49 -8.59 5.45 -0.43
N THR A 50 -7.84 4.36 -0.27
CA THR A 50 -8.30 3.17 0.47
C THR A 50 -8.44 3.46 1.97
N LEU A 51 -7.57 4.31 2.53
CA LEU A 51 -7.67 4.74 3.93
C LEU A 51 -8.92 5.60 4.20
N ILE A 52 -9.38 6.36 3.20
CA ILE A 52 -10.62 7.13 3.28
C ILE A 52 -11.82 6.18 3.28
N ASP A 53 -11.80 5.16 2.41
CA ASP A 53 -12.90 4.21 2.26
C ASP A 53 -12.99 3.19 3.42
N HIS A 54 -11.84 2.84 4.02
CA HIS A 54 -11.70 1.78 5.03
C HIS A 54 -10.86 2.23 6.25
N PRO A 55 -11.29 3.27 6.99
CA PRO A 55 -10.51 3.82 8.11
C PRO A 55 -10.32 2.83 9.28
N GLU A 56 -11.17 1.81 9.39
CA GLU A 56 -11.16 0.79 10.45
C GLU A 56 -9.99 -0.20 10.35
N ILE A 57 -9.39 -0.36 9.17
CA ILE A 57 -8.24 -1.24 8.91
C ILE A 57 -7.01 -0.44 8.46
N ARG A 58 -6.86 0.77 9.01
CA ARG A 58 -5.79 1.71 8.66
C ARG A 58 -4.39 1.10 8.73
N SER A 59 -4.09 0.39 9.82
CA SER A 59 -2.75 -0.16 10.05
C SER A 59 -2.40 -1.24 9.02
N GLU A 60 -3.38 -2.05 8.64
CA GLU A 60 -3.29 -3.09 7.60
C GLU A 60 -3.00 -2.46 6.23
N ILE A 61 -3.77 -1.42 5.86
CA ILE A 61 -3.58 -0.71 4.59
C ILE A 61 -2.20 -0.07 4.49
N VAL A 62 -1.74 0.61 5.55
CA VAL A 62 -0.39 1.21 5.59
C VAL A 62 0.70 0.14 5.50
N ALA A 63 0.55 -0.97 6.24
CA ALA A 63 1.51 -2.07 6.19
C ALA A 63 1.59 -2.69 4.79
N ALA A 64 0.44 -2.90 4.13
CA ALA A 64 0.39 -3.40 2.77
C ALA A 64 1.00 -2.42 1.75
N GLY A 65 0.71 -1.12 1.88
CA GLY A 65 1.33 -0.07 1.06
C GLY A 65 2.86 -0.05 1.17
N LEU A 66 3.39 -0.15 2.40
CA LEU A 66 4.82 -0.26 2.63
C LEU A 66 5.40 -1.56 2.10
N TYR A 67 4.70 -2.69 2.27
CA TYR A 67 5.11 -3.98 1.73
C TYR A 67 5.29 -3.92 0.20
N ILE A 68 4.34 -3.33 -0.52
CA ILE A 68 4.44 -3.12 -1.97
C ILE A 68 5.67 -2.26 -2.29
N LEU A 69 5.79 -1.09 -1.66
CA LEU A 69 6.84 -0.12 -1.99
C LEU A 69 8.24 -0.62 -1.66
N LEU A 70 8.42 -1.34 -0.55
CA LEU A 70 9.70 -1.92 -0.16
C LEU A 70 10.13 -3.08 -1.07
N GLY A 71 9.18 -3.75 -1.74
CA GLY A 71 9.49 -4.78 -2.73
C GLY A 71 10.05 -4.22 -4.04
N GLU A 72 9.85 -2.93 -4.31
CA GLU A 72 10.12 -2.31 -5.62
C GLU A 72 11.20 -1.22 -5.58
N VAL A 73 11.80 -0.98 -4.42
CA VAL A 73 12.89 -0.01 -4.25
C VAL A 73 14.21 -0.74 -4.05
N ASP A 74 15.24 -0.30 -4.79
CA ASP A 74 16.57 -0.93 -4.75
C ASP A 74 17.48 -0.34 -3.65
N ASP A 75 17.10 0.79 -3.05
CA ASP A 75 17.95 1.54 -2.12
C ASP A 75 17.18 2.09 -0.91
N ILE A 76 17.80 1.95 0.26
CA ILE A 76 17.34 2.53 1.53
C ILE A 76 17.29 4.06 1.50
N GLU A 77 18.14 4.73 0.71
CA GLU A 77 18.05 6.19 0.53
C GLU A 77 16.73 6.60 -0.13
N GLN A 78 16.24 5.81 -1.09
CA GLN A 78 14.94 6.02 -1.73
C GLN A 78 13.80 5.77 -0.75
N VAL A 79 13.91 4.75 0.11
CA VAL A 79 12.93 4.52 1.18
C VAL A 79 12.80 5.76 2.07
N ARG A 80 13.94 6.28 2.56
CA ARG A 80 13.97 7.41 3.48
C ARG A 80 13.51 8.72 2.85
N SER A 81 13.92 9.00 1.62
CA SER A 81 13.70 10.31 0.98
C SER A 81 12.42 10.42 0.15
N VAL A 82 11.85 9.29 -0.30
CA VAL A 82 10.72 9.25 -1.23
C VAL A 82 9.54 8.50 -0.64
N VAL A 83 9.74 7.26 -0.18
CA VAL A 83 8.66 6.36 0.26
C VAL A 83 8.03 6.83 1.56
N LEU A 84 8.82 6.95 2.64
CA LEU A 84 8.29 7.32 3.96
C LEU A 84 7.58 8.69 3.94
N PRO A 85 8.17 9.77 3.38
CA PRO A 85 7.49 11.07 3.37
C PRO A 85 6.17 11.08 2.59
N ARG A 86 6.08 10.33 1.48
CA ARG A 86 4.84 10.23 0.72
C ARG A 86 3.78 9.39 1.44
N MET A 87 4.19 8.37 2.18
CA MET A 87 3.28 7.55 2.98
C MET A 87 2.71 8.34 4.16
N ASP A 88 3.55 9.08 4.88
CA ASP A 88 3.11 9.96 5.97
C ASP A 88 2.07 10.98 5.46
N LEU A 89 2.35 11.61 4.31
CA LEU A 89 1.41 12.54 3.68
C LEU A 89 0.08 11.89 3.28
N ALA A 90 0.10 10.64 2.78
CA ALA A 90 -1.12 9.91 2.43
C ALA A 90 -1.98 9.64 3.67
N VAL A 91 -1.36 9.23 4.78
CA VAL A 91 -2.04 8.99 6.06
C VAL A 91 -2.63 10.28 6.64
N ASP A 92 -1.87 11.37 6.60
CA ASP A 92 -2.32 12.69 7.09
C ASP A 92 -3.50 13.21 6.29
N ARG A 93 -3.49 13.05 4.96
CA ARG A 93 -4.61 13.48 4.10
C ARG A 93 -5.87 12.67 4.34
N ALA A 94 -5.73 11.36 4.49
CA ALA A 94 -6.86 10.49 4.79
C ALA A 94 -7.49 10.84 6.16
N LEU A 95 -6.71 11.31 7.15
CA LEU A 95 -7.25 11.79 8.43
C LEU A 95 -8.10 13.05 8.32
N VAL A 96 -7.76 13.94 7.39
CA VAL A 96 -8.50 15.20 7.18
C VAL A 96 -9.78 14.98 6.37
N ALA A 97 -9.82 13.93 5.54
CA ALA A 97 -10.93 13.63 4.64
C ALA A 97 -12.04 12.75 5.27
N ALA A 98 -11.77 12.07 6.38
CA ALA A 98 -12.70 11.22 7.12
C ALA A 98 -13.45 11.96 8.24
#